data_AF-A0A1A8HS58-F1
#
_entry.id   AF-A0A1A8HS58-F1
#
_cell.length_a   1.000
_cell.length_b   1.000
_cell.length_c   1.000
_cell.angle_alpha   90.00
_cell.angle_beta   90.00
_cell.angle_gamma   90.00
#
_symmetry.space_group_name_H-M   'P 1'
#
loop_
_entity.id
_entity.type
_entity.pdbx_description
1 polymer ?
#
loop_
_entity_poly.entity_id
_entity_poly.type
_entity_poly.pdbx_seq_one_letter_code
_entity_poly.pdbx_strand_id
1 'polypeptide(L)'
;DGLMEEFSDWLASSKPLPFHLLRFMTHLVLFFRSLGLSLKEEVCVDVLKAYISLLIRDEQTDLVASYVGQLPVDLATAQYAVFLETITQPELRPRCLQLAVEAGLDVSAITKLVVETVLERDDTDFTHHSQTIETATTKEDQRKINVIDWLLFDPAHRAEALKQSNAIMRRFLALQKHDAAKAVFSKVPEDSMRKIYSQWTSVGQTGPLPAEDENAIREHLCIRAYLEAHEAFTDWFSHSSSAPKKPAPAPEAKFTERVANEMKEKDYQAALTTWSCRLDVLTEDVKERIYNVLLFVDGGWMVDTRQESDPNAERSHQMAALRSLCLPRLTFLLLSVLQSSSRHKEALRMADIISSDQHRLYQVFSKEELRRFLQKLRDSSLALLDQGLDPLGYELQP
;
A
#
# COMPACT_ATOMS: atom_id res chain seq x y z
N ASP A 1 -22.75 -47.73 8.04
CA ASP A 1 -22.58 -46.91 9.26
C ASP A 1 -21.45 -47.35 10.18
N GLY A 2 -21.37 -48.63 10.60
CA GLY A 2 -20.30 -49.07 11.52
C GLY A 2 -18.86 -48.77 11.07
N LEU A 3 -18.57 -48.83 9.76
CA LEU A 3 -17.27 -48.43 9.21
C LEU A 3 -16.97 -46.93 9.40
N MET A 4 -17.99 -46.07 9.30
CA MET A 4 -17.82 -44.62 9.46
C MET A 4 -17.63 -44.25 10.95
N GLU A 5 -18.21 -45.02 11.87
CA GLU A 5 -17.96 -44.87 13.31
C GLU A 5 -16.53 -45.24 13.66
N GLU A 6 -16.01 -46.36 13.14
CA GLU A 6 -14.59 -46.71 13.26
C GLU A 6 -13.66 -45.63 12.68
N PHE A 7 -13.99 -45.06 11.52
CA PHE A 7 -13.20 -43.97 10.93
C PHE A 7 -13.18 -42.72 11.82
N SER A 8 -14.33 -42.38 12.42
CA SER A 8 -14.43 -41.26 13.36
C SER A 8 -13.58 -41.51 14.61
N ASP A 9 -13.65 -42.71 15.19
CA ASP A 9 -12.89 -43.08 16.38
C ASP A 9 -11.37 -43.09 16.11
N TRP A 10 -10.98 -43.54 14.92
CA TRP A 10 -9.57 -43.51 14.49
C TRP A 10 -9.05 -42.08 14.28
N LEU A 11 -9.87 -41.17 13.76
CA LEU A 11 -9.52 -39.75 13.62
C LEU A 11 -9.47 -39.03 14.97
N ALA A 12 -10.33 -39.42 15.93
CA ALA A 12 -10.36 -38.87 17.29
C ALA A 12 -9.21 -39.37 18.18
N SER A 13 -8.54 -40.46 17.78
CA SER A 13 -7.41 -41.02 18.50
C SER A 13 -6.23 -40.04 18.55
N SER A 14 -5.55 -39.98 19.71
CA SER A 14 -4.40 -39.07 19.91
C SER A 14 -3.14 -39.47 19.11
N LYS A 15 -3.13 -40.64 18.49
CA LYS A 15 -1.99 -41.12 17.68
C LYS A 15 -2.21 -40.75 16.20
N PRO A 16 -1.20 -40.17 15.53
CA PRO A 16 -1.32 -39.85 14.11
C PRO A 16 -1.52 -41.14 13.31
N LEU A 17 -2.53 -41.14 12.43
CA LEU A 17 -2.84 -42.27 11.57
C LEU A 17 -1.70 -42.52 10.56
N PRO A 18 -1.35 -43.79 10.26
CA PRO A 18 -0.40 -44.10 9.20
C PRO A 18 -0.88 -43.58 7.84
N PHE A 19 0.05 -43.06 7.03
CA PHE A 19 -0.21 -42.51 5.70
C PHE A 19 -1.08 -43.43 4.83
N HIS A 20 -0.71 -44.72 4.74
CA HIS A 20 -1.40 -45.69 3.90
C HIS A 20 -2.84 -45.94 4.35
N LEU A 21 -3.11 -45.87 5.65
CA LEU A 21 -4.45 -46.08 6.20
C LEU A 21 -5.34 -44.88 5.86
N LEU A 22 -4.85 -43.65 6.06
CA LEU A 22 -5.61 -42.44 5.72
C LEU A 22 -5.87 -42.32 4.21
N ARG A 23 -4.88 -42.72 3.39
CA ARG A 23 -5.05 -42.83 1.94
C ARG A 23 -6.15 -43.83 1.59
N PHE A 24 -6.12 -45.03 2.18
CA PHE A 24 -7.14 -46.05 1.95
C PHE A 24 -8.53 -45.55 2.35
N MET A 25 -8.68 -44.98 3.54
CA MET A 25 -9.93 -44.40 4.04
C MET A 25 -10.49 -43.36 3.06
N THR A 26 -9.64 -42.45 2.59
CA THR A 26 -10.03 -41.39 1.64
C THR A 26 -10.52 -41.96 0.31
N HIS A 27 -9.77 -42.88 -0.29
CA HIS A 27 -10.14 -43.46 -1.58
C HIS A 27 -11.40 -44.32 -1.48
N LEU A 28 -11.60 -44.99 -0.34
CA LEU A 28 -12.81 -45.77 -0.08
C LEU A 28 -14.05 -44.86 0.05
N VAL A 29 -13.93 -43.74 0.76
CA VAL A 29 -14.99 -42.72 0.85
C VAL A 29 -15.34 -42.17 -0.54
N LEU A 30 -14.33 -41.81 -1.33
CA LEU A 30 -14.54 -41.31 -2.70
C LEU A 30 -15.17 -42.36 -3.62
N PHE A 31 -14.76 -43.63 -3.50
CA PHE A 31 -15.37 -44.73 -4.22
C PHE A 31 -16.85 -44.88 -3.87
N PHE A 32 -17.20 -44.88 -2.59
CA PHE A 32 -18.61 -44.97 -2.17
C PHE A 32 -19.45 -43.78 -2.66
N ARG A 33 -18.89 -42.56 -2.66
CA ARG A 33 -19.56 -41.39 -3.27
C ARG A 33 -19.79 -41.55 -4.76
N SER A 34 -18.82 -42.10 -5.49
CA SER A 34 -18.97 -42.37 -6.94
C SER A 34 -20.07 -43.38 -7.27
N LEU A 35 -20.40 -44.26 -6.31
CA LEU A 35 -21.52 -45.21 -6.41
C LEU A 35 -22.87 -44.62 -5.98
N GLY A 36 -22.91 -43.35 -5.54
CA GLY A 36 -24.12 -42.68 -5.06
C GLY A 36 -24.59 -43.17 -3.68
N LEU A 37 -23.71 -43.78 -2.89
CA LEU A 37 -24.05 -44.24 -1.54
C LEU A 37 -24.07 -43.06 -0.56
N SER A 38 -25.17 -42.92 0.18
CA SER A 38 -25.31 -41.93 1.25
C SER A 38 -24.52 -42.38 2.48
N LEU A 39 -23.35 -41.79 2.67
CA LEU A 39 -22.54 -41.94 3.88
C LEU A 39 -22.79 -40.78 4.85
N LYS A 40 -22.38 -40.94 6.11
CA LYS A 40 -22.31 -39.82 7.09
C LYS A 40 -21.33 -38.76 6.55
N GLU A 41 -21.88 -37.68 5.99
CA GLU A 41 -21.12 -36.66 5.25
C GLU A 41 -20.07 -35.96 6.12
N GLU A 42 -20.36 -35.74 7.40
CA GLU A 42 -19.42 -35.14 8.37
C GLU A 42 -18.12 -35.96 8.47
N VAL A 43 -18.24 -37.28 8.62
CA VAL A 43 -17.08 -38.18 8.72
C VAL A 43 -16.32 -38.23 7.39
N CYS A 44 -17.02 -38.23 6.24
CA CYS A 44 -16.39 -38.17 4.93
C CYS A 44 -15.53 -36.91 4.78
N VAL A 45 -16.09 -35.77 5.20
CA VAL A 45 -15.43 -34.47 5.17
C VAL A 45 -14.21 -34.45 6.08
N ASP A 46 -14.30 -35.00 7.29
CA ASP A 46 -13.18 -35.01 8.24
C ASP A 46 -12.04 -35.94 7.80
N VAL A 47 -12.36 -37.10 7.20
CA VAL A 47 -11.35 -37.98 6.56
C VAL A 47 -10.63 -37.21 5.44
N LEU A 48 -11.38 -36.51 4.58
CA LEU A 48 -10.81 -35.72 3.49
C LEU A 48 -9.93 -34.58 4.01
N LYS A 49 -10.39 -33.80 5.00
CA LYS A 49 -9.60 -32.73 5.63
C LYS A 49 -8.29 -33.24 6.21
N ALA A 50 -8.34 -34.38 6.93
CA ALA A 50 -7.15 -34.98 7.52
C ALA A 50 -6.15 -35.40 6.44
N TYR A 51 -6.63 -35.99 5.34
CA TYR A 51 -5.78 -36.39 4.22
C TYR A 51 -5.20 -35.20 3.46
N ILE A 52 -6.00 -34.16 3.21
CA ILE A 52 -5.54 -32.90 2.59
C ILE A 52 -4.45 -32.27 3.46
N SER A 53 -4.65 -32.17 4.76
CA SER A 53 -3.65 -31.63 5.70
C SER A 53 -2.34 -32.40 5.65
N LEU A 54 -2.42 -33.73 5.50
CA LEU A 54 -1.26 -34.58 5.32
C LEU A 54 -0.56 -34.34 3.98
N LEU A 55 -1.30 -34.19 2.88
CA LEU A 55 -0.73 -33.90 1.55
C LEU A 55 0.00 -32.55 1.53
N ILE A 56 -0.56 -31.55 2.21
CA ILE A 56 0.07 -30.22 2.36
C ILE A 56 1.38 -30.35 3.14
N ARG A 57 1.38 -31.11 4.25
CA ARG A 57 2.57 -31.34 5.07
C ARG A 57 3.69 -32.06 4.32
N ASP A 58 3.34 -33.02 3.46
CA ASP A 58 4.28 -33.81 2.68
C ASP A 58 4.61 -33.16 1.30
N GLU A 59 4.26 -31.88 1.13
CA GLU A 59 4.52 -31.05 -0.06
C GLU A 59 4.00 -31.63 -1.39
N GLN A 60 2.94 -32.44 -1.34
CA GLN A 60 2.31 -33.05 -2.52
C GLN A 60 1.34 -32.09 -3.21
N THR A 61 1.83 -30.93 -3.66
CA THR A 61 1.02 -29.81 -4.16
C THR A 61 0.11 -30.18 -5.33
N ASP A 62 0.57 -31.05 -6.24
CA ASP A 62 -0.18 -31.44 -7.44
C ASP A 62 -1.49 -32.19 -7.13
N LEU A 63 -1.56 -32.85 -5.97
CA LEU A 63 -2.69 -33.70 -5.61
C LEU A 63 -3.78 -32.93 -4.86
N VAL A 64 -3.43 -31.85 -4.15
CA VAL A 64 -4.32 -31.18 -3.18
C VAL A 64 -5.64 -30.73 -3.82
N ALA A 65 -5.60 -30.10 -4.99
CA ALA A 65 -6.80 -29.57 -5.66
C ALA A 65 -7.86 -30.65 -5.92
N SER A 66 -7.44 -31.83 -6.37
CA SER A 66 -8.35 -32.94 -6.71
C SER A 66 -9.15 -33.44 -5.50
N TYR A 67 -8.55 -33.46 -4.31
CA TYR A 67 -9.22 -33.88 -3.08
C TYR A 67 -10.06 -32.74 -2.48
N VAL A 68 -9.58 -31.50 -2.57
CA VAL A 68 -10.32 -30.33 -2.09
C VAL A 68 -11.60 -30.11 -2.90
N GLY A 69 -11.59 -30.36 -4.21
CA GLY A 69 -12.80 -30.32 -5.05
C GLY A 69 -13.89 -31.33 -4.67
N GLN A 70 -13.60 -32.30 -3.79
CA GLN A 70 -14.59 -33.25 -3.27
C GLN A 70 -15.25 -32.78 -1.97
N LEU A 71 -14.84 -31.64 -1.42
CA LEU A 71 -15.46 -31.03 -0.25
C LEU A 71 -16.66 -30.15 -0.66
N PRO A 72 -17.59 -29.85 0.28
CA PRO A 72 -18.60 -28.81 0.08
C PRO A 72 -17.94 -27.47 -0.29
N VAL A 73 -18.59 -26.69 -1.15
CA VAL A 73 -18.03 -25.48 -1.79
C VAL A 73 -17.40 -24.52 -0.78
N ASP A 74 -18.11 -24.17 0.30
CA ASP A 74 -17.61 -23.21 1.29
C ASP A 74 -16.33 -23.71 1.99
N LEU A 75 -16.29 -25.01 2.29
CA LEU A 75 -15.15 -25.63 2.95
C LEU A 75 -13.98 -25.84 1.97
N ALA A 76 -14.29 -26.16 0.71
CA ALA A 76 -13.29 -26.30 -0.35
C ALA A 76 -12.55 -24.97 -0.55
N THR A 77 -13.28 -23.86 -0.62
CA THR A 77 -12.73 -22.51 -0.73
C THR A 77 -11.82 -22.19 0.47
N ALA A 78 -12.31 -22.41 1.69
CA ALA A 78 -11.54 -22.15 2.90
C ALA A 78 -10.26 -23.01 2.99
N GLN A 79 -10.35 -24.31 2.70
CA GLN A 79 -9.19 -25.20 2.78
C GLN A 79 -8.16 -24.95 1.68
N TYR A 80 -8.62 -24.68 0.45
CA TYR A 80 -7.68 -24.33 -0.62
C TYR A 80 -7.01 -22.98 -0.36
N ALA A 81 -7.71 -22.02 0.23
CA ALA A 81 -7.12 -20.75 0.63
C ALA A 81 -5.99 -20.94 1.66
N VAL A 82 -6.23 -21.73 2.72
CA VAL A 82 -5.20 -22.09 3.71
C VAL A 82 -4.01 -22.79 3.05
N PHE A 83 -4.25 -23.68 2.08
CA PHE A 83 -3.19 -24.29 1.29
C PHE A 83 -2.36 -23.26 0.50
N LEU A 84 -3.00 -22.36 -0.23
CA LEU A 84 -2.28 -21.35 -1.03
C LEU A 84 -1.44 -20.40 -0.16
N GLU A 85 -1.84 -20.14 1.09
CA GLU A 85 -1.01 -19.39 2.04
C GLU A 85 0.32 -20.08 2.37
N THR A 86 0.36 -21.43 2.36
CA THR A 86 1.59 -22.20 2.59
C THR A 86 2.57 -22.12 1.42
N ILE A 87 2.09 -21.73 0.23
CA ILE A 87 2.91 -21.63 -0.99
C ILE A 87 3.71 -20.31 -0.99
N THR A 88 4.95 -20.42 -0.53
CA THR A 88 5.89 -19.29 -0.53
C THR A 88 6.61 -19.10 -1.86
N GLN A 89 6.69 -20.13 -2.69
CA GLN A 89 7.42 -20.12 -3.96
C GLN A 89 6.56 -19.53 -5.08
N PRO A 90 7.00 -18.45 -5.76
CA PRO A 90 6.21 -17.79 -6.80
C PRO A 90 5.98 -18.69 -8.04
N GLU A 91 6.92 -19.59 -8.33
CA GLU A 91 6.87 -20.47 -9.50
C GLU A 91 5.77 -21.53 -9.40
N LEU A 92 5.39 -21.93 -8.19
CA LEU A 92 4.33 -22.91 -7.96
C LEU A 92 2.93 -22.31 -8.03
N ARG A 93 2.79 -20.99 -7.94
CA ARG A 93 1.50 -20.30 -7.87
C ARG A 93 0.64 -20.52 -9.12
N PRO A 94 1.16 -20.33 -10.36
CA PRO A 94 0.39 -20.59 -11.58
C PRO A 94 -0.10 -22.04 -11.65
N ARG A 95 0.76 -23.00 -11.26
CA ARG A 95 0.43 -24.42 -11.27
C ARG A 95 -0.70 -24.74 -10.29
N CYS A 96 -0.64 -24.21 -9.07
CA CYS A 96 -1.70 -24.41 -8.07
C CYS A 96 -3.04 -23.82 -8.51
N LEU A 97 -3.05 -22.67 -9.19
CA LEU A 97 -4.29 -22.08 -9.70
C LEU A 97 -4.84 -22.87 -10.89
N GLN A 98 -4.00 -23.37 -11.79
CA GLN A 98 -4.42 -24.25 -12.89
C GLN A 98 -5.08 -25.53 -12.35
N LEU A 99 -4.47 -26.17 -11.35
CA LEU A 99 -5.02 -27.36 -10.70
C LEU A 99 -6.37 -27.08 -10.04
N ALA A 100 -6.56 -25.90 -9.46
CA ALA A 100 -7.84 -25.49 -8.90
C ALA A 100 -8.92 -25.38 -9.97
N VAL A 101 -8.60 -24.79 -11.13
CA VAL A 101 -9.52 -24.73 -12.29
C VAL A 101 -9.86 -26.14 -12.79
N GLU A 102 -8.86 -27.01 -12.94
CA GLU A 102 -9.06 -28.41 -13.37
C GLU A 102 -9.93 -29.21 -12.39
N ALA A 103 -9.84 -28.92 -11.09
CA ALA A 103 -10.66 -29.53 -10.06
C ALA A 103 -12.06 -28.90 -9.90
N GLY A 104 -12.39 -27.87 -10.70
CA GLY A 104 -13.69 -27.18 -10.65
C GLY A 104 -13.87 -26.27 -9.43
N LEU A 105 -12.78 -25.83 -8.79
CA LEU A 105 -12.81 -24.90 -7.67
C LEU A 105 -13.03 -23.46 -8.15
N ASP A 106 -13.71 -22.66 -7.32
CA ASP A 106 -13.88 -21.23 -7.57
C ASP A 106 -12.58 -20.47 -7.23
N VAL A 107 -11.74 -20.29 -8.24
CA VAL A 107 -10.47 -19.57 -8.12
C VAL A 107 -10.68 -18.10 -7.70
N SER A 108 -11.80 -17.49 -8.06
CA SER A 108 -12.13 -16.12 -7.67
C SER A 108 -12.33 -16.02 -6.16
N ALA A 109 -13.23 -16.85 -5.62
CA ALA A 109 -13.53 -16.88 -4.20
C ALA A 109 -12.29 -17.27 -3.38
N ILE A 110 -11.51 -18.25 -3.85
CA ILE A 110 -10.29 -18.71 -3.20
C ILE A 110 -9.24 -17.59 -3.12
N THR A 111 -8.89 -16.98 -4.26
CA THR A 111 -7.82 -15.96 -4.29
C THR A 111 -8.20 -14.72 -3.50
N LYS A 112 -9.47 -14.33 -3.53
CA LYS A 112 -10.01 -13.27 -2.66
C LYS A 112 -9.86 -13.63 -1.18
N LEU A 113 -10.31 -14.82 -0.78
CA LEU A 113 -10.25 -15.27 0.62
C LEU A 113 -8.82 -15.36 1.16
N VAL A 114 -7.86 -15.81 0.34
CA VAL A 114 -6.42 -15.84 0.71
C VAL A 114 -5.93 -14.43 1.06
N VAL A 115 -6.28 -13.45 0.24
CA VAL A 115 -5.86 -12.06 0.45
C VAL A 115 -6.54 -11.50 1.69
N GLU A 116 -7.86 -11.65 1.83
CA GLU A 116 -8.61 -11.17 3.00
C GLU A 116 -8.09 -11.78 4.30
N THR A 117 -7.83 -13.09 4.34
CA THR A 117 -7.34 -13.79 5.54
C THR A 117 -5.95 -13.29 5.96
N VAL A 118 -5.05 -13.04 5.00
CA VAL A 118 -3.72 -12.47 5.28
C VAL A 118 -3.84 -11.04 5.81
N LEU A 119 -4.86 -10.30 5.39
CA LEU A 119 -5.11 -8.94 5.87
C LEU A 119 -5.78 -8.93 7.25
N GLU A 120 -6.76 -9.77 7.52
CA GLU A 120 -7.45 -9.77 8.82
C GLU A 120 -6.54 -10.14 10.00
N ARG A 121 -5.43 -10.86 9.76
CA ARG A 121 -4.47 -11.22 10.82
C ARG A 121 -3.67 -10.04 11.38
N ASP A 122 -3.71 -8.87 10.73
CA ASP A 122 -3.09 -7.63 11.22
C ASP A 122 -4.09 -6.73 11.95
N ASP A 123 -4.34 -7.02 13.22
CA ASP A 123 -5.03 -6.11 14.15
C ASP A 123 -4.08 -5.01 14.66
N THR A 124 -3.21 -4.46 13.79
CA THR A 124 -2.50 -3.23 14.13
C THR A 124 -3.47 -2.07 13.94
N ASP A 125 -4.22 -1.75 15.01
CA ASP A 125 -5.05 -0.56 15.08
C ASP A 125 -4.27 0.65 14.56
N PHE A 126 -4.95 1.52 13.81
CA PHE A 126 -4.44 2.82 13.35
C PHE A 126 -4.28 3.76 14.56
N THR A 127 -3.40 3.42 15.51
CA THR A 127 -3.19 4.21 16.71
C THR A 127 -2.53 5.53 16.33
N HIS A 128 -3.26 6.62 16.54
CA HIS A 128 -2.71 7.95 16.56
C HIS A 128 -1.60 8.02 17.62
N HIS A 129 -0.40 8.47 17.21
CA HIS A 129 0.74 8.86 18.06
C HIS A 129 1.86 7.86 18.27
N SER A 130 2.38 7.26 17.20
CA SER A 130 3.80 6.93 17.22
C SER A 130 4.54 7.81 16.21
N GLN A 131 5.47 8.61 16.73
CA GLN A 131 6.56 9.22 15.97
C GLN A 131 7.47 8.10 15.47
N THR A 132 6.96 7.24 14.60
CA THR A 132 7.71 6.08 14.14
C THR A 132 8.54 6.52 12.94
N ILE A 133 9.86 6.46 13.14
CA ILE A 133 10.87 6.45 12.09
C ILE A 133 10.42 5.48 10.98
N GLU A 134 10.69 5.82 9.71
CA GLU A 134 10.47 4.93 8.56
C GLU A 134 10.91 3.51 8.93
N THR A 135 9.93 2.63 9.06
CA THR A 135 10.18 1.27 9.51
C THR A 135 10.51 0.43 8.29
N ALA A 136 11.70 -0.16 8.27
CA ALA A 136 12.14 -0.98 7.15
C ALA A 136 11.13 -2.10 6.84
N THR A 137 11.00 -2.43 5.55
CA THR A 137 10.12 -3.51 5.07
C THR A 137 10.54 -4.84 5.68
N THR A 138 9.67 -5.42 6.51
CA THR A 138 9.91 -6.70 7.18
C THR A 138 9.58 -7.89 6.27
N LYS A 139 9.99 -9.10 6.68
CA LYS A 139 9.60 -10.33 5.97
C LYS A 139 8.09 -10.56 5.96
N GLU A 140 7.39 -10.11 6.98
CA GLU A 140 5.93 -10.18 7.07
C GLU A 140 5.26 -9.19 6.12
N ASP A 141 5.79 -7.96 6.01
CA ASP A 141 5.35 -7.01 4.99
C ASP A 141 5.55 -7.58 3.58
N GLN A 142 6.66 -8.26 3.33
CA GLN A 142 6.91 -8.92 2.05
C GLN A 142 5.88 -10.02 1.73
N ARG A 143 5.41 -10.76 2.73
CA ARG A 143 4.33 -11.75 2.54
C ARG A 143 3.03 -11.07 2.10
N LYS A 144 2.67 -9.93 2.71
CA LYS A 144 1.51 -9.12 2.35
C LYS A 144 1.66 -8.55 0.93
N ILE A 145 2.84 -8.04 0.59
CA ILE A 145 3.12 -7.56 -0.78
C ILE A 145 2.93 -8.69 -1.80
N ASN A 146 3.39 -9.90 -1.49
CA ASN A 146 3.33 -11.04 -2.39
C ASN A 146 1.95 -11.70 -2.49
N VAL A 147 1.01 -11.39 -1.58
CA VAL A 147 -0.34 -12.00 -1.61
C VAL A 147 -1.17 -11.49 -2.78
N ILE A 148 -0.89 -10.26 -3.25
CA ILE A 148 -1.58 -9.65 -4.39
C ILE A 148 -1.34 -10.41 -5.70
N ASP A 149 -0.21 -11.13 -5.82
CA ASP A 149 0.09 -11.92 -7.01
C ASP A 149 -0.98 -12.99 -7.30
N TRP A 150 -1.69 -13.47 -6.28
CA TRP A 150 -2.79 -14.41 -6.44
C TRP A 150 -3.96 -13.80 -7.23
N LEU A 151 -4.31 -12.53 -6.94
CA LEU A 151 -5.37 -11.81 -7.64
C LEU A 151 -4.95 -11.29 -9.02
N LEU A 152 -3.65 -11.06 -9.23
CA LEU A 152 -3.13 -10.60 -10.51
C LEU A 152 -3.01 -11.71 -11.57
N PHE A 153 -3.16 -12.98 -11.17
CA PHE A 153 -3.08 -14.12 -12.08
C PHE A 153 -4.16 -14.09 -13.16
N ASP A 154 -5.41 -13.86 -12.76
CA ASP A 154 -6.54 -13.78 -13.68
C ASP A 154 -6.90 -12.31 -13.94
N PRO A 155 -6.78 -11.82 -15.18
CA PRO A 155 -7.20 -10.47 -15.52
C PRO A 155 -8.65 -10.16 -15.11
N ALA A 156 -9.57 -11.13 -15.06
CA ALA A 156 -10.96 -10.92 -14.64
C ALA A 156 -11.08 -10.34 -13.22
N HIS A 157 -10.11 -10.62 -12.34
CA HIS A 157 -10.08 -10.12 -10.96
C HIS A 157 -9.40 -8.76 -10.81
N ARG A 158 -9.18 -8.01 -11.90
CA ARG A 158 -8.40 -6.77 -11.84
C ARG A 158 -9.01 -5.72 -10.90
N ALA A 159 -10.34 -5.61 -10.88
CA ALA A 159 -11.05 -4.70 -9.97
C ALA A 159 -10.80 -5.07 -8.50
N GLU A 160 -10.91 -6.37 -8.17
CA GLU A 160 -10.65 -6.87 -6.81
C GLU A 160 -9.18 -6.72 -6.43
N ALA A 161 -8.25 -7.04 -7.34
CA ALA A 161 -6.82 -6.84 -7.14
C ALA A 161 -6.49 -5.38 -6.78
N LEU A 162 -7.16 -4.42 -7.45
CA LEU A 162 -7.00 -2.99 -7.16
C LEU A 162 -7.53 -2.62 -5.76
N LYS A 163 -8.73 -3.09 -5.41
CA LYS A 163 -9.35 -2.85 -4.09
C LYS A 163 -8.48 -3.38 -2.95
N GLN A 164 -7.99 -4.61 -3.08
CA GLN A 164 -7.14 -5.24 -2.09
C GLN A 164 -5.75 -4.60 -2.03
N SER A 165 -5.18 -4.22 -3.17
CA SER A 165 -3.91 -3.47 -3.21
C SER A 165 -4.03 -2.13 -2.48
N ASN A 166 -5.13 -1.41 -2.69
CA ASN A 166 -5.41 -0.17 -1.97
C ASN A 166 -5.53 -0.43 -0.46
N ALA A 167 -6.22 -1.49 -0.04
CA ALA A 167 -6.33 -1.85 1.38
C ALA A 167 -4.96 -2.11 2.04
N ILE A 168 -4.07 -2.82 1.36
CA ILE A 168 -2.69 -3.03 1.84
C ILE A 168 -1.93 -1.71 1.90
N MET A 169 -2.00 -0.90 0.84
CA MET A 169 -1.31 0.38 0.78
C MET A 169 -1.81 1.33 1.88
N ARG A 170 -3.12 1.37 2.19
CA ARG A 170 -3.65 2.17 3.31
C ARG A 170 -2.95 1.85 4.63
N ARG A 171 -2.77 0.56 4.93
CA ARG A 171 -2.07 0.12 6.16
C ARG A 171 -0.59 0.50 6.15
N PHE A 172 0.11 0.27 5.04
CA PHE A 172 1.53 0.66 4.94
C PHE A 172 1.73 2.17 5.04
N LEU A 173 0.84 2.98 4.46
CA LEU A 173 0.90 4.43 4.55
C LEU A 173 0.66 4.92 5.99
N ALA A 174 -0.28 4.33 6.72
CA ALA A 174 -0.48 4.67 8.13
C ALA A 174 0.71 4.31 9.02
N LEU A 175 1.40 3.21 8.70
CA LEU A 175 2.64 2.79 9.36
C LEU A 175 3.89 3.48 8.81
N GLN A 176 3.76 4.41 7.85
CA GLN A 176 4.88 5.13 7.21
C GLN A 176 5.91 4.20 6.56
N LYS A 177 5.46 3.06 6.01
CA LYS A 177 6.28 2.12 5.23
C LYS A 177 6.15 2.44 3.74
N HIS A 178 6.67 3.59 3.31
CA HIS A 178 6.53 4.08 1.94
C HIS A 178 7.12 3.12 0.90
N ASP A 179 8.26 2.50 1.18
CA ASP A 179 8.86 1.50 0.30
C ASP A 179 7.98 0.26 0.12
N ALA A 180 7.33 -0.20 1.19
CA ALA A 180 6.39 -1.31 1.14
C ALA A 180 5.14 -0.94 0.33
N ALA A 181 4.59 0.26 0.54
CA ALA A 181 3.47 0.77 -0.25
C ALA A 181 3.84 0.90 -1.74
N LYS A 182 5.04 1.40 -2.06
CA LYS A 182 5.56 1.49 -3.42
C LYS A 182 5.73 0.10 -4.06
N ALA A 183 6.20 -0.89 -3.30
CA ALA A 183 6.32 -2.26 -3.79
C ALA A 183 4.96 -2.88 -4.15
N VAL A 184 3.90 -2.61 -3.38
CA VAL A 184 2.52 -3.01 -3.75
C VAL A 184 2.05 -2.24 -4.99
N PHE A 185 2.27 -0.93 -5.01
CA PHE A 185 1.88 -0.07 -6.12
C PHE A 185 2.49 -0.56 -7.44
N SER A 186 3.78 -0.90 -7.45
CA SER A 186 4.48 -1.42 -8.63
C SER A 186 4.00 -2.80 -9.10
N LYS A 187 3.33 -3.59 -8.25
CA LYS A 187 2.71 -4.85 -8.67
C LYS A 187 1.42 -4.63 -9.47
N VAL A 188 0.68 -3.55 -9.20
CA VAL A 188 -0.53 -3.23 -9.94
C VAL A 188 -0.14 -2.82 -11.38
N PRO A 189 -0.59 -3.55 -12.41
CA PRO A 189 -0.23 -3.20 -13.79
C PRO A 189 -0.73 -1.81 -14.19
N GLU A 190 0.04 -1.07 -14.98
CA GLU A 190 -0.34 0.29 -15.40
C GLU A 190 -1.64 0.33 -16.23
N ASP A 191 -1.94 -0.76 -16.94
CA ASP A 191 -3.15 -0.91 -17.75
C ASP A 191 -4.41 -1.25 -16.92
N SER A 192 -4.30 -1.38 -15.59
CA SER A 192 -5.38 -1.86 -14.72
C SER A 192 -6.66 -1.05 -14.83
N MET A 193 -6.56 0.28 -14.82
CA MET A 193 -7.73 1.15 -14.97
C MET A 193 -8.42 0.87 -16.30
N ARG A 194 -7.67 0.91 -17.41
CA ARG A 194 -8.19 0.63 -18.75
C ARG A 194 -8.82 -0.76 -18.82
N LYS A 195 -8.20 -1.76 -18.18
CA LYS A 195 -8.69 -3.13 -18.16
C LYS A 195 -10.03 -3.23 -17.42
N ILE A 196 -10.16 -2.62 -16.25
CA ILE A 196 -11.41 -2.57 -15.47
C ILE A 196 -12.55 -1.96 -16.30
N TYR A 197 -12.31 -0.80 -16.94
CA TYR A 197 -13.29 -0.18 -17.85
C TYR A 197 -13.66 -1.10 -19.03
N SER A 198 -12.67 -1.75 -19.65
CA SER A 198 -12.91 -2.64 -20.80
C SER A 198 -13.73 -3.87 -20.41
N GLN A 199 -13.50 -4.43 -19.22
CA GLN A 199 -14.21 -5.59 -18.71
C GLN A 199 -15.66 -5.25 -18.41
N TRP A 200 -15.90 -4.13 -17.73
CA TRP A 200 -17.25 -3.61 -17.49
C TRP A 200 -18.03 -3.42 -18.79
N THR A 201 -17.42 -2.76 -19.78
CA THR A 201 -18.06 -2.50 -21.08
C THR A 201 -18.33 -3.79 -21.86
N SER A 202 -17.44 -4.80 -21.75
CA SER A 202 -17.57 -6.06 -22.48
C SER A 202 -18.73 -6.95 -22.01
N VAL A 203 -19.20 -6.76 -20.78
CA VAL A 203 -20.32 -7.50 -20.19
C VAL A 203 -21.68 -6.93 -20.64
N GLY A 204 -21.68 -5.98 -21.59
CA GLY A 204 -22.90 -5.36 -22.13
C GLY A 204 -23.52 -4.33 -21.20
N GLN A 205 -22.78 -3.88 -20.19
CA GLN A 205 -23.20 -2.84 -19.26
C GLN A 205 -22.92 -1.46 -19.87
N THR A 206 -23.99 -0.70 -20.12
CA THR A 206 -23.93 0.65 -20.70
C THR A 206 -23.94 1.77 -19.64
N GLY A 207 -24.08 1.39 -18.36
CA GLY A 207 -24.08 2.30 -17.23
C GLY A 207 -22.67 2.66 -16.74
N PRO A 208 -22.55 3.66 -15.85
CA PRO A 208 -21.28 3.97 -15.18
C PRO A 208 -20.77 2.76 -14.39
N LEU A 209 -19.47 2.73 -14.11
CA LEU A 209 -18.86 1.71 -13.24
C LEU A 209 -19.57 1.65 -11.88
N PRO A 210 -19.53 0.49 -11.19
CA PRO A 210 -19.93 0.40 -9.80
C PRO A 210 -19.20 1.44 -8.96
N ALA A 211 -19.92 2.02 -7.99
CA ALA A 211 -19.36 3.03 -7.08
C ALA A 211 -18.09 2.52 -6.38
N GLU A 212 -18.03 1.24 -6.02
CA GLU A 212 -16.84 0.63 -5.41
C GLU A 212 -15.61 0.69 -6.31
N ASP A 213 -15.77 0.34 -7.59
CA ASP A 213 -14.65 0.28 -8.54
C ASP A 213 -14.18 1.69 -8.91
N GLU A 214 -15.12 2.63 -9.07
CA GLU A 214 -14.80 4.04 -9.33
C GLU A 214 -14.06 4.67 -8.12
N ASN A 215 -14.54 4.43 -6.91
CA ASN A 215 -13.88 4.87 -5.68
C ASN A 215 -12.52 4.19 -5.50
N ALA A 216 -12.36 2.91 -5.86
CA ALA A 216 -11.07 2.22 -5.81
C ALA A 216 -10.06 2.79 -6.81
N ILE A 217 -10.49 3.13 -8.03
CA ILE A 217 -9.63 3.81 -9.00
C ILE A 217 -9.21 5.18 -8.46
N ARG A 218 -10.14 5.96 -7.93
CA ARG A 218 -9.86 7.28 -7.35
C ARG A 218 -8.89 7.17 -6.18
N GLU A 219 -9.10 6.22 -5.28
CA GLU A 219 -8.22 5.97 -4.14
C GLU A 219 -6.81 5.59 -4.60
N HIS A 220 -6.69 4.74 -5.62
CA HIS A 220 -5.39 4.38 -6.19
C HIS A 220 -4.64 5.59 -6.75
N LEU A 221 -5.35 6.51 -7.40
CA LEU A 221 -4.79 7.78 -7.89
C LEU A 221 -4.37 8.71 -6.74
N CYS A 222 -5.14 8.73 -5.64
CA CYS A 222 -4.76 9.46 -4.42
C CYS A 222 -3.45 8.91 -3.83
N ILE A 223 -3.33 7.57 -3.73
CA ILE A 223 -2.13 6.91 -3.23
C ILE A 223 -0.93 7.20 -4.13
N ARG A 224 -1.11 7.13 -5.46
CA ARG A 224 -0.06 7.50 -6.42
C ARG A 224 0.46 8.92 -6.18
N ALA A 225 -0.45 9.91 -6.12
CA ALA A 225 -0.08 11.30 -5.89
C ALA A 225 0.70 11.49 -4.58
N TYR A 226 0.30 10.77 -3.52
CA TYR A 226 1.01 10.79 -2.24
C TYR A 226 2.42 10.19 -2.32
N LEU A 227 2.58 9.03 -2.98
CA LEU A 227 3.88 8.38 -3.16
C LEU A 227 4.82 9.24 -4.01
N GLU A 228 4.33 9.83 -5.10
CA GLU A 228 5.10 10.76 -5.94
C GLU A 228 5.57 12.00 -5.14
N ALA A 229 4.70 12.57 -4.30
CA ALA A 229 5.06 13.70 -3.45
C ALA A 229 6.14 13.35 -2.42
N HIS A 230 6.07 12.13 -1.86
CA HIS A 230 7.09 11.65 -0.91
C HIS A 230 8.43 11.39 -1.61
N GLU A 231 8.42 10.76 -2.78
CA GLU A 231 9.64 10.50 -3.57
C GLU A 231 10.33 11.80 -4.00
N ALA A 232 9.57 12.76 -4.53
CA ALA A 232 10.10 14.07 -4.86
C ALA A 232 10.75 14.74 -3.64
N PHE A 233 10.10 14.66 -2.46
CA PHE A 233 10.66 15.21 -1.22
C PHE A 233 11.95 14.51 -0.82
N THR A 234 12.02 13.18 -0.90
CA THR A 234 13.23 12.41 -0.59
C THR A 234 14.39 12.80 -1.52
N ASP A 235 14.13 12.94 -2.82
CA ASP A 235 15.13 13.37 -3.80
C ASP A 235 15.65 14.78 -3.50
N TRP A 236 14.72 15.71 -3.21
CA TRP A 236 15.06 17.06 -2.78
C TRP A 236 15.87 17.07 -1.48
N PHE A 237 15.46 16.30 -0.48
CA PHE A 237 16.11 16.23 0.83
C PHE A 237 17.55 15.69 0.72
N SER A 238 17.73 14.62 -0.06
CA SER A 238 19.04 14.04 -0.36
C SER A 238 19.96 15.04 -1.06
N HIS A 239 19.45 15.73 -2.10
CA HIS A 239 20.22 16.74 -2.83
C HIS A 239 20.54 17.96 -1.95
N SER A 240 19.59 18.45 -1.16
CA SER A 240 19.78 19.59 -0.24
C SER A 240 20.86 19.33 0.81
N SER A 241 20.97 18.07 1.27
CA SER A 241 21.97 17.64 2.26
C SER A 241 23.39 17.50 1.69
N SER A 242 23.52 17.50 0.36
CA SER A 242 24.79 17.31 -0.37
C SER A 242 25.48 18.62 -0.80
N ALA A 243 25.14 19.74 -0.16
CA ALA A 243 25.65 21.06 -0.52
C ALA A 243 27.20 21.09 -0.61
N PRO A 244 27.78 21.69 -1.68
CA PRO A 244 29.23 21.82 -1.82
C PRO A 244 29.86 22.53 -0.61
N LYS A 245 30.99 22.03 -0.15
CA LYS A 245 31.71 22.62 0.98
C LYS A 245 32.65 23.72 0.51
N LYS A 246 32.55 24.88 1.14
CA LYS A 246 33.44 26.01 0.85
C LYS A 246 34.91 25.62 1.14
N PRO A 247 35.85 25.85 0.22
CA PRO A 247 37.26 25.55 0.45
C PRO A 247 37.82 26.41 1.60
N ALA A 248 38.74 25.83 2.38
CA ALA A 248 39.34 26.53 3.51
C ALA A 248 40.24 27.68 3.01
N PRO A 249 40.14 28.88 3.58
CA PRO A 249 41.03 29.98 3.21
C PRO A 249 42.46 29.64 3.64
N ALA A 250 43.42 29.83 2.75
CA ALA A 250 44.85 29.66 3.03
C ALA A 250 45.56 31.03 3.03
N PRO A 251 45.48 31.82 4.12
CA PRO A 251 45.97 33.20 4.18
C PRO A 251 47.51 33.33 4.07
N GLU A 252 48.27 32.31 4.48
CA GLU A 252 49.75 32.29 4.45
C GLU A 252 50.34 31.42 3.32
N ALA A 253 49.54 31.09 2.30
CA ALA A 253 49.93 30.20 1.21
C ALA A 253 51.00 30.80 0.27
N LYS A 254 51.95 29.96 -0.17
CA LYS A 254 52.94 30.29 -1.23
C LYS A 254 52.20 30.57 -2.56
N PHE A 255 52.85 31.26 -3.50
CA PHE A 255 52.23 31.65 -4.79
C PHE A 255 51.52 30.49 -5.51
N THR A 256 52.12 29.30 -5.56
CA THR A 256 51.52 28.10 -6.16
C THR A 256 50.28 27.59 -5.41
N GLU A 257 50.27 27.71 -4.09
CA GLU A 257 49.15 27.33 -3.24
C GLU A 257 48.00 28.36 -3.34
N ARG A 258 48.31 29.63 -3.58
CA ARG A 258 47.30 30.67 -3.88
C ARG A 258 46.58 30.38 -5.19
N VAL A 259 47.32 30.10 -6.26
CA VAL A 259 46.73 29.72 -7.56
C VAL A 259 45.89 28.44 -7.42
N ALA A 260 46.36 27.45 -6.67
CA ALA A 260 45.58 26.24 -6.39
C ALA A 260 44.31 26.53 -5.58
N ASN A 261 44.34 27.47 -4.63
CA ASN A 261 43.17 27.88 -3.87
C ASN A 261 42.17 28.67 -4.72
N GLU A 262 42.64 29.53 -5.62
CA GLU A 262 41.81 30.25 -6.60
C GLU A 262 41.11 29.28 -7.55
N MET A 263 41.81 28.26 -8.04
CA MET A 263 41.19 27.20 -8.84
C MET A 263 40.13 26.43 -8.04
N LYS A 264 40.42 26.04 -6.80
CA LYS A 264 39.44 25.37 -5.91
C LYS A 264 38.21 26.23 -5.62
N GLU A 265 38.39 27.53 -5.43
CA GLU A 265 37.28 28.47 -5.24
C GLU A 265 36.43 28.58 -6.51
N LYS A 266 37.05 28.63 -7.69
CA LYS A 266 36.34 28.64 -8.97
C LYS A 266 35.56 27.34 -9.19
N ASP A 267 36.17 26.19 -8.91
CA ASP A 267 35.52 24.88 -9.00
C ASP A 267 34.36 24.77 -8.00
N TYR A 268 34.53 25.29 -6.78
CA TYR A 268 33.49 25.39 -5.77
C TYR A 268 32.31 26.25 -6.24
N GLN A 269 32.56 27.43 -6.81
CA GLN A 269 31.49 28.31 -7.32
C GLN A 269 30.72 27.67 -8.48
N ALA A 270 31.41 26.97 -9.38
CA ALA A 270 30.76 26.22 -10.46
C ALA A 270 29.88 25.10 -9.90
N ALA A 271 30.41 24.30 -8.96
CA ALA A 271 29.66 23.24 -8.31
C ALA A 271 28.45 23.77 -7.51
N LEU A 272 28.60 24.90 -6.81
CA LEU A 272 27.53 25.56 -6.07
C LEU A 272 26.41 26.04 -7.00
N THR A 273 26.78 26.61 -8.16
CA THR A 273 25.80 27.06 -9.16
C THR A 273 24.99 25.88 -9.72
N THR A 274 25.66 24.79 -10.09
CA THR A 274 24.99 23.57 -10.56
C THR A 274 24.10 22.96 -9.47
N TRP A 275 24.60 22.90 -8.24
CA TRP A 275 23.83 22.40 -7.10
C TRP A 275 22.58 23.25 -6.83
N SER A 276 22.71 24.58 -6.82
CA SER A 276 21.60 25.51 -6.58
C SER A 276 20.54 25.42 -7.68
N CYS A 277 20.95 25.41 -8.95
CA CYS A 277 20.03 25.28 -10.08
C CYS A 277 19.23 23.96 -10.01
N ARG A 278 19.90 22.84 -9.69
CA ARG A 278 19.21 21.57 -9.47
C ARG A 278 18.28 21.61 -8.26
N LEU A 279 18.68 22.25 -7.17
CA LEU A 279 17.86 22.41 -5.98
C LEU A 279 16.58 23.20 -6.28
N ASP A 280 16.66 24.25 -7.10
CA ASP A 280 15.49 25.04 -7.51
C ASP A 280 14.48 24.21 -8.32
N VAL A 281 14.97 23.39 -9.27
CA VAL A 281 14.12 22.48 -10.04
C VAL A 281 13.44 21.46 -9.14
N LEU A 282 14.19 20.83 -8.22
CA LEU A 282 13.62 19.88 -7.26
C LEU A 282 12.62 20.55 -6.32
N THR A 283 12.87 21.80 -5.93
CA THR A 283 11.96 22.58 -5.07
C THR A 283 10.62 22.83 -5.77
N GLU A 284 10.63 23.16 -7.07
CA GLU A 284 9.40 23.29 -7.86
C GLU A 284 8.65 21.97 -8.02
N ASP A 285 9.34 20.87 -8.32
CA ASP A 285 8.70 19.55 -8.47
C ASP A 285 8.06 19.09 -7.14
N VAL A 286 8.79 19.17 -6.01
CA VAL A 286 8.22 18.86 -4.68
C VAL A 286 6.97 19.69 -4.39
N LYS A 287 7.03 20.99 -4.69
CA LYS A 287 5.92 21.91 -4.48
C LYS A 287 4.70 21.49 -5.30
N GLU A 288 4.88 21.21 -6.59
CA GLU A 288 3.81 20.76 -7.48
C GLU A 288 3.19 19.44 -6.98
N ARG A 289 4.01 18.44 -6.66
CA ARG A 289 3.53 17.14 -6.19
C ARG A 289 2.78 17.24 -4.86
N ILE A 290 3.28 18.02 -3.90
CA ILE A 290 2.57 18.21 -2.62
C ILE A 290 1.25 18.96 -2.84
N TYR A 291 1.21 19.99 -3.69
CA TYR A 291 -0.05 20.68 -3.99
C TYR A 291 -1.05 19.78 -4.70
N ASN A 292 -0.62 18.87 -5.58
CA ASN A 292 -1.52 17.89 -6.20
C ASN A 292 -2.22 17.01 -5.16
N VAL A 293 -1.60 16.76 -4.01
CA VAL A 293 -2.22 16.04 -2.88
C VAL A 293 -3.11 16.96 -2.04
N LEU A 294 -2.62 18.14 -1.64
CA LEU A 294 -3.39 19.07 -0.79
C LEU A 294 -4.65 19.60 -1.49
N LEU A 295 -4.55 19.85 -2.80
CA LEU A 295 -5.60 20.41 -3.65
C LEU A 295 -6.16 19.35 -4.62
N PHE A 296 -6.16 18.08 -4.19
CA PHE A 296 -6.62 16.98 -5.03
C PHE A 296 -8.05 17.24 -5.54
N VAL A 297 -8.26 17.00 -6.84
CA VAL A 297 -9.49 17.37 -7.56
C VAL A 297 -10.74 16.64 -7.05
N ASP A 298 -11.92 17.22 -7.27
CA ASP A 298 -13.22 16.58 -7.05
C ASP A 298 -13.44 16.04 -5.62
N GLY A 299 -13.35 16.91 -4.61
CA GLY A 299 -13.67 16.58 -3.22
C GLY A 299 -12.49 16.31 -2.29
N GLY A 300 -11.26 16.28 -2.82
CA GLY A 300 -10.04 16.17 -2.02
C GLY A 300 -9.46 14.75 -1.90
N TRP A 301 -8.28 14.66 -1.31
CA TRP A 301 -7.47 13.45 -1.24
C TRP A 301 -8.05 12.41 -0.29
N MET A 302 -8.15 11.15 -0.72
CA MET A 302 -8.78 10.05 0.06
C MET A 302 -10.20 10.41 0.53
N VAL A 303 -11.01 10.96 -0.38
CA VAL A 303 -12.45 11.20 -0.19
C VAL A 303 -13.20 10.55 -1.35
N ASP A 304 -14.19 9.73 -1.04
CA ASP A 304 -15.04 9.08 -2.03
C ASP A 304 -15.99 10.11 -2.67
N THR A 305 -16.19 9.99 -3.99
CA THR A 305 -17.12 10.83 -4.75
C THR A 305 -18.49 10.19 -4.90
N ARG A 306 -18.54 8.85 -4.97
CA ARG A 306 -19.78 8.07 -5.08
C ARG A 306 -20.13 7.48 -3.71
N GLN A 307 -21.31 7.81 -3.18
CA GLN A 307 -21.78 7.32 -1.87
C GLN A 307 -22.86 6.22 -1.98
N GLU A 308 -23.08 5.70 -3.19
CA GLU A 308 -24.15 4.73 -3.49
C GLU A 308 -23.78 3.28 -3.10
N SER A 309 -22.53 3.03 -2.71
CA SER A 309 -22.07 1.70 -2.25
C SER A 309 -22.40 1.46 -0.78
N ASP A 310 -22.46 0.18 -0.39
CA ASP A 310 -22.60 -0.19 1.02
C ASP A 310 -21.47 0.44 1.86
N PRO A 311 -21.80 1.00 3.03
CA PRO A 311 -20.82 1.69 3.86
C PRO A 311 -19.84 0.70 4.46
N ASN A 312 -18.64 0.61 3.89
CA ASN A 312 -17.51 -0.05 4.54
C ASN A 312 -16.91 0.90 5.60
N ALA A 313 -17.46 0.82 6.82
CA ALA A 313 -17.08 1.69 7.93
C ALA A 313 -15.58 1.65 8.24
N GLU A 314 -14.96 0.47 8.13
CA GLU A 314 -13.52 0.30 8.36
C GLU A 314 -12.71 1.05 7.30
N ARG A 315 -13.02 0.87 6.02
CA ARG A 315 -12.35 1.63 4.94
C ARG A 315 -12.52 3.14 5.13
N SER A 316 -13.73 3.61 5.44
CA SER A 316 -13.98 5.04 5.65
C SER A 316 -13.19 5.60 6.85
N HIS A 317 -13.09 4.83 7.94
CA HIS A 317 -12.27 5.19 9.09
C HIS A 317 -10.79 5.27 8.73
N GLN A 318 -10.25 4.27 8.02
CA GLN A 318 -8.87 4.26 7.55
C GLN A 318 -8.55 5.47 6.65
N MET A 319 -9.47 5.84 5.75
CA MET A 319 -9.28 7.01 4.88
C MET A 319 -9.26 8.32 5.67
N ALA A 320 -10.14 8.47 6.67
CA ALA A 320 -10.14 9.63 7.55
C ALA A 320 -8.85 9.71 8.40
N ALA A 321 -8.40 8.57 8.94
CA ALA A 321 -7.15 8.46 9.70
C ALA A 321 -5.95 8.84 8.82
N LEU A 322 -5.85 8.29 7.60
CA LEU A 322 -4.79 8.65 6.66
C LEU A 322 -4.78 10.14 6.34
N ARG A 323 -5.93 10.77 6.15
CA ARG A 323 -6.00 12.23 5.94
C ARG A 323 -5.37 12.97 7.12
N SER A 324 -5.77 12.62 8.35
CA SER A 324 -5.27 13.24 9.58
C SER A 324 -3.79 12.99 9.87
N LEU A 325 -3.18 11.96 9.28
CA LEU A 325 -1.75 11.67 9.40
C LEU A 325 -0.94 12.31 8.27
N CYS A 326 -1.39 12.13 7.03
CA CYS A 326 -0.62 12.46 5.83
C CYS A 326 -0.71 13.94 5.46
N LEU A 327 -1.87 14.58 5.56
CA LEU A 327 -2.05 15.97 5.11
C LEU A 327 -1.30 16.96 6.01
N PRO A 328 -1.35 16.87 7.36
CA PRO A 328 -0.53 17.72 8.22
C PRO A 328 0.96 17.50 7.97
N ARG A 329 1.40 16.25 7.80
CA ARG A 329 2.80 15.93 7.52
C ARG A 329 3.29 16.58 6.22
N LEU A 330 2.58 16.38 5.10
CA LEU A 330 2.96 16.97 3.81
C LEU A 330 2.99 18.50 3.88
N THR A 331 2.06 19.10 4.63
CA THR A 331 2.04 20.55 4.89
C THR A 331 3.32 21.00 5.59
N PHE A 332 3.76 20.29 6.64
CA PHE A 332 5.01 20.63 7.32
C PHE A 332 6.26 20.37 6.48
N LEU A 333 6.26 19.34 5.62
CA LEU A 333 7.34 19.07 4.67
C LEU A 333 7.44 20.22 3.65
N LEU A 334 6.32 20.62 3.03
CA LEU A 334 6.28 21.74 2.10
C LEU A 334 6.73 23.04 2.76
N LEU A 335 6.26 23.32 3.98
CA LEU A 335 6.69 24.51 4.72
C LEU A 335 8.20 24.52 4.95
N SER A 336 8.80 23.37 5.27
CA SER A 336 10.25 23.23 5.45
C SER A 336 11.01 23.44 4.15
N VAL A 337 10.49 22.95 3.02
CA VAL A 337 11.04 23.16 1.67
C VAL A 337 10.99 24.64 1.27
N LEU A 338 9.85 25.31 1.49
CA LEU A 338 9.68 26.73 1.19
C LEU A 338 10.57 27.63 2.08
N GLN A 339 10.70 27.29 3.37
CA GLN A 339 11.55 28.03 4.29
C GLN A 339 13.04 27.88 3.97
N SER A 340 13.49 26.66 3.68
CA SER A 340 14.90 26.41 3.32
C SER A 340 15.30 27.01 1.98
N SER A 341 14.35 27.14 1.04
CA SER A 341 14.54 27.85 -0.23
C SER A 341 14.33 29.37 -0.15
N SER A 342 14.16 29.93 1.06
CA SER A 342 13.90 31.37 1.30
C SER A 342 12.62 31.92 0.63
N ARG A 343 11.65 31.05 0.30
CA ARG A 343 10.37 31.39 -0.32
C ARG A 343 9.30 31.68 0.72
N HIS A 344 9.60 32.61 1.62
CA HIS A 344 8.77 32.91 2.80
C HIS A 344 7.37 33.44 2.46
N LYS A 345 7.21 34.17 1.35
CA LYS A 345 5.91 34.66 0.88
C LYS A 345 4.97 33.52 0.47
N GLU A 346 5.49 32.50 -0.22
CA GLU A 346 4.72 31.30 -0.57
C GLU A 346 4.37 30.49 0.67
N ALA A 347 5.30 30.40 1.64
CA ALA A 347 5.04 29.74 2.92
C ALA A 347 3.83 30.35 3.65
N LEU A 348 3.68 31.68 3.65
CA LEU A 348 2.55 32.36 4.27
C LEU A 348 1.22 32.13 3.54
N ARG A 349 1.23 32.04 2.21
CA ARG A 349 0.04 31.69 1.40
C ARG A 349 -0.52 30.30 1.73
N MET A 350 0.26 29.43 2.35
CA MET A 350 -0.27 28.16 2.84
C MET A 350 -1.38 28.34 3.89
N ALA A 351 -1.38 29.45 4.63
CA ALA A 351 -2.47 29.76 5.56
C ALA A 351 -3.81 29.88 4.82
N ASP A 352 -3.82 30.52 3.65
CA ASP A 352 -5.02 30.67 2.81
C ASP A 352 -5.49 29.30 2.30
N ILE A 353 -4.55 28.45 1.87
CA ILE A 353 -4.85 27.10 1.37
C ILE A 353 -5.46 26.23 2.47
N ILE A 354 -4.88 26.24 3.67
CA ILE A 354 -5.34 25.38 4.77
C ILE A 354 -6.69 25.87 5.32
N SER A 355 -6.88 27.19 5.42
CA SER A 355 -8.12 27.79 5.93
C SER A 355 -9.26 27.84 4.90
N SER A 356 -8.97 27.57 3.62
CA SER A 356 -9.95 27.56 2.54
C SER A 356 -11.10 26.58 2.78
N ASP A 357 -12.33 27.07 2.61
CA ASP A 357 -13.55 26.26 2.68
C ASP A 357 -13.75 25.33 1.48
N GLN A 358 -12.97 25.48 0.41
CA GLN A 358 -13.04 24.64 -0.77
C GLN A 358 -12.62 23.19 -0.46
N HIS A 359 -11.49 23.05 0.25
CA HIS A 359 -10.92 21.73 0.59
C HIS A 359 -11.05 21.41 2.09
N ARG A 360 -11.40 22.40 2.93
CA ARG A 360 -11.59 22.30 4.38
C ARG A 360 -10.45 21.58 5.10
N LEU A 361 -9.22 21.84 4.65
CA LEU A 361 -8.02 21.15 5.15
C LEU A 361 -7.86 21.36 6.66
N TYR A 362 -8.22 22.52 7.19
CA TYR A 362 -8.20 22.84 8.62
C TYR A 362 -8.93 21.82 9.52
N GLN A 363 -9.93 21.09 9.02
CA GLN A 363 -10.66 20.08 9.80
C GLN A 363 -9.85 18.82 10.06
N VAL A 364 -8.80 18.59 9.26
CA VAL A 364 -7.97 17.39 9.31
C VAL A 364 -6.83 17.54 10.34
N PHE A 365 -6.52 18.77 10.76
CA PHE A 365 -5.45 19.07 11.70
C PHE A 365 -5.98 19.06 13.14
N SER A 366 -5.16 18.56 14.06
CA SER A 366 -5.36 18.81 15.48
C SER A 366 -5.08 20.26 15.85
N LYS A 367 -5.64 20.72 16.97
CA LYS A 367 -5.38 22.09 17.49
C LYS A 367 -3.89 22.33 17.76
N GLU A 368 -3.15 21.29 18.17
CA GLU A 368 -1.72 21.39 18.41
C GLU A 368 -0.93 21.54 17.12
N GLU A 369 -1.28 20.80 16.07
CA GLU A 369 -0.66 20.93 14.76
C GLU A 369 -0.92 22.29 14.15
N LEU A 370 -2.15 22.82 14.24
CA LEU A 370 -2.44 24.19 13.78
C LEU A 370 -1.62 25.23 14.55
N ARG A 371 -1.44 25.07 15.87
CA ARG A 371 -0.58 25.96 16.66
C ARG A 371 0.88 25.89 16.19
N ARG A 372 1.41 24.69 15.97
CA ARG A 372 2.79 24.50 15.44
C ARG A 372 2.93 25.05 14.02
N PHE A 373 1.91 24.91 13.19
CA PHE A 373 1.87 25.46 11.85
C PHE A 373 1.97 27.00 11.88
N LEU A 374 1.14 27.66 12.69
CA LEU A 374 1.19 29.12 12.86
C LEU A 374 2.52 29.60 13.45
N GLN A 375 3.14 28.84 14.35
CA GLN A 375 4.49 29.15 14.86
C GLN A 375 5.53 29.13 13.75
N LYS A 376 5.53 28.11 12.88
CA LYS A 376 6.43 28.06 11.73
C LYS A 376 6.17 29.18 10.74
N LEU A 377 4.90 29.57 10.51
CA LEU A 377 4.60 30.73 9.66
C LEU A 377 5.16 32.04 10.24
N ARG A 378 5.10 32.22 11.56
CA ARG A 378 5.72 33.37 12.23
C ARG A 378 7.23 33.43 11.95
N ASP A 379 7.92 32.30 11.95
CA ASP A 379 9.35 32.27 11.63
C ASP A 379 9.63 32.79 10.20
N SER A 380 8.77 32.44 9.23
CA SER A 380 8.81 33.00 7.87
C SER A 380 8.54 34.52 7.84
N SER A 381 7.59 35.01 8.64
CA SER A 381 7.33 36.45 8.74
C SER A 381 8.51 37.21 9.35
N LEU A 382 9.19 36.64 10.36
CA LEU A 382 10.39 37.25 10.94
C LEU A 382 11.51 37.36 9.89
N ALA A 383 11.74 36.31 9.11
CA ALA A 383 12.72 36.34 8.02
C ALA A 383 12.41 37.40 6.95
N LEU A 384 11.12 37.68 6.68
CA LEU A 384 10.70 38.75 5.78
C LEU A 384 10.91 40.15 6.37
N LEU A 385 10.65 40.33 7.67
CA LEU A 385 10.93 41.58 8.38
C LEU A 385 12.43 41.90 8.38
N ASP A 386 13.30 40.89 8.55
CA ASP A 386 14.76 41.05 8.46
C ASP A 386 15.22 41.49 7.05
N GLN A 387 14.42 41.22 6.02
CA GLN A 387 14.62 41.69 4.64
C GLN A 387 14.05 43.09 4.38
N GLY A 388 13.43 43.73 5.39
CA GLY A 388 12.83 45.05 5.26
C GLY A 388 11.45 45.06 4.59
N LEU A 389 10.80 43.90 4.46
CA LEU A 389 9.42 43.77 3.98
C LEU A 389 8.44 43.79 5.16
N ASP A 390 7.15 43.87 4.90
CA ASP A 390 6.11 43.66 5.91
C ASP A 390 6.02 42.16 6.32
N PRO A 391 5.25 41.80 7.37
CA PRO A 391 5.11 40.41 7.83
C PRO A 391 4.55 39.42 6.79
N LEU A 392 3.99 39.92 5.68
CA LEU A 392 3.38 39.14 4.58
C LEU A 392 4.23 39.16 3.30
N GLY A 393 5.37 39.85 3.30
CA GLY A 393 6.28 39.96 2.16
C GLY A 393 5.82 40.96 1.10
N TYR A 394 5.10 42.00 1.50
CA TYR A 394 4.83 43.20 0.70
C TYR A 394 5.80 44.32 1.09
N GLU A 395 6.04 45.24 0.16
CA GLU A 395 6.86 46.41 0.44
C GLU A 395 6.15 47.33 1.44
N LEU A 396 6.90 47.80 2.44
CA LEU A 396 6.39 48.77 3.41
C LEU A 396 6.06 50.07 2.67
N GLN A 397 4.78 50.43 2.62
CA GLN A 397 4.38 51.73 2.11
C GLN A 397 4.93 52.84 3.04
N PRO A 398 5.50 53.92 2.50
CA PRO A 398 6.15 54.97 3.26
C PRO A 398 5.20 55.78 4.15
#